data_AF-A0A719DNJ7-F1
#
_entry.id   AF-A0A719DNJ7-F1
#
_cell.length_a   1.000
_cell.length_b   1.000
_cell.length_c   1.000
_cell.angle_alpha   90.00
_cell.angle_beta   90.00
_cell.angle_gamma   90.00
#
_symmetry.space_group_name_H-M   'P 1'
#
loop_
_entity.id
_entity.type
_entity.pdbx_description
1 polymer ?
#
loop_
_entity_poly.entity_id
_entity_poly.type
_entity_poly.pdbx_seq_one_letter_code
_entity_poly.pdbx_strand_id
1 'polypeptide(L)'
;REGYEAQMALTMVSMTNMINNIAERDQYLGRDILFAVDEAHIVTVNPLLSPYMTKVVKMWRKLGAWLWLATQNLKDYPDVAEKMLNMAEWWVCLTMPPEEVNNIARFKALTEEQKAVLLSAGKLSGCYTEGVVLAKKVEALFRVVPPSIYLALGMTEKEEKAERRALMKVHQCSELEAAFHVARKLDRLRGLADGE
;
A
#
# COMPACT_ATOMS: atom_id res chain seq x y z
N ARG A 1 3.48 3.22 20.40
CA ARG A 1 3.20 3.83 21.72
C ARG A 1 2.10 2.99 22.36
N GLU A 2 2.44 2.15 23.32
CA GLU A 2 1.45 1.38 24.09
C GLU A 2 0.47 2.34 24.79
N GLY A 3 -0.83 2.01 24.79
CA GLY A 3 -1.88 2.77 25.48
C GLY A 3 -2.80 3.64 24.61
N TYR A 4 -2.54 3.80 23.30
CA TYR A 4 -3.40 4.58 22.39
C TYR A 4 -4.42 3.74 21.59
N GLU A 5 -4.47 2.43 21.84
CA GLU A 5 -5.28 1.48 21.06
C GLU A 5 -6.77 1.81 21.08
N ALA A 6 -7.30 2.24 22.23
CA ALA A 6 -8.70 2.62 22.37
C ALA A 6 -9.04 3.90 21.58
N GLN A 7 -8.16 4.90 21.57
CA GLN A 7 -8.36 6.14 20.83
C GLN A 7 -8.28 5.91 19.31
N MET A 8 -7.35 5.06 18.89
CA MET A 8 -7.25 4.63 17.50
C MET A 8 -8.50 3.86 17.08
N ALA A 9 -8.96 2.91 17.91
CA ALA A 9 -10.18 2.15 17.62
C ALA A 9 -11.40 3.05 17.49
N LEU A 10 -11.57 4.02 18.40
CA LEU A 10 -12.65 4.99 18.33
C LEU A 10 -12.58 5.83 17.05
N THR A 11 -11.37 6.29 16.68
CA THR A 11 -11.14 7.05 15.45
C THR A 11 -11.52 6.22 14.22
N MET A 12 -11.04 4.97 14.13
CA MET A 12 -11.33 4.08 13.00
C MET A 12 -12.82 3.77 12.87
N VAL A 13 -13.52 3.51 13.98
CA VAL A 13 -14.98 3.31 13.98
C VAL A 13 -15.70 4.57 13.52
N SER A 14 -15.29 5.74 14.00
CA SER A 14 -15.91 7.02 13.63
C SER A 14 -15.73 7.34 12.14
N MET A 15 -14.51 7.15 11.61
CA MET A 15 -14.22 7.32 10.19
C MET A 15 -14.99 6.33 9.33
N THR A 16 -15.02 5.06 9.74
CA THR A 16 -15.75 4.00 9.02
C THR A 16 -17.25 4.28 8.97
N ASN A 17 -17.85 4.74 10.07
CA ASN A 17 -19.25 5.15 10.10
C ASN A 17 -19.52 6.36 9.20
N MET A 18 -18.63 7.36 9.18
CA MET A 18 -18.76 8.49 8.26
C MET A 18 -18.75 8.03 6.79
N ILE A 19 -17.83 7.14 6.44
CA ILE A 19 -17.75 6.56 5.09
C ILE A 19 -19.01 5.75 4.78
N ASN A 20 -19.51 4.96 5.74
CA ASN A 20 -20.73 4.19 5.56
C ASN A 20 -21.93 5.11 5.27
N ASN A 21 -22.08 6.22 6.00
CA ASN A 21 -23.15 7.18 5.75
C ASN A 21 -23.04 7.83 4.36
N ILE A 22 -21.82 8.11 3.88
CA ILE A 22 -21.60 8.63 2.53
C ILE A 22 -21.97 7.55 1.49
N ALA A 23 -21.53 6.30 1.70
CA ALA A 23 -21.84 5.19 0.81
C ALA A 23 -23.35 4.93 0.71
N GLU A 24 -24.08 4.99 1.83
CA GLU A 24 -25.54 4.85 1.85
C GLU A 24 -26.26 6.00 1.15
N ARG A 25 -25.81 7.25 1.37
CA ARG A 25 -26.38 8.43 0.71
C ARG A 25 -26.18 8.37 -0.81
N ASP A 26 -25.02 7.92 -1.25
CA ASP A 26 -24.57 8.01 -2.64
C ASP A 26 -24.73 6.69 -3.42
N GLN A 27 -25.34 5.66 -2.84
CA GLN A 27 -25.42 4.30 -3.39
C GLN A 27 -26.02 4.20 -4.81
N TYR A 28 -26.81 5.19 -5.24
CA TYR A 28 -27.45 5.24 -6.56
C TYR A 28 -26.69 6.09 -7.59
N LEU A 29 -25.58 6.73 -7.21
CA LEU A 29 -24.82 7.63 -8.09
C LEU A 29 -23.84 6.89 -9.00
N GLY A 30 -23.68 5.57 -8.84
CA GLY A 30 -22.72 4.77 -9.61
C GLY A 30 -21.25 5.14 -9.37
N ARG A 31 -20.97 5.90 -8.29
CA ARG A 31 -19.63 6.34 -7.92
C ARG A 31 -19.11 5.51 -6.76
N ASP A 32 -17.98 4.86 -6.99
CA ASP A 32 -17.34 4.05 -5.97
C ASP A 32 -16.54 4.89 -4.96
N ILE A 33 -16.45 4.38 -3.73
CA ILE A 33 -15.61 4.91 -2.65
C ILE A 33 -14.42 3.98 -2.45
N LEU A 34 -13.21 4.55 -2.45
CA LEU A 34 -11.98 3.84 -2.09
C LEU A 34 -11.54 4.27 -0.68
N PHE A 35 -11.70 3.40 0.30
CA PHE A 35 -11.17 3.61 1.65
C PHE A 35 -9.85 2.85 1.81
N ALA A 36 -8.74 3.59 1.75
CA ALA A 36 -7.40 3.04 1.93
C ALA A 36 -6.88 3.26 3.35
N VAL A 37 -6.40 2.19 3.97
CA VAL A 37 -5.73 2.19 5.27
C VAL A 37 -4.29 1.77 5.06
N ASP A 38 -3.38 2.69 5.34
CA ASP A 38 -1.94 2.42 5.39
C ASP A 38 -1.56 1.89 6.78
N GLU A 39 -0.50 1.09 6.83
CA GLU A 39 -0.08 0.32 8.02
C GLU A 39 -1.24 -0.43 8.69
N ALA A 40 -2.02 -1.13 7.86
CA ALA A 40 -3.25 -1.79 8.27
C ALA A 40 -3.06 -2.83 9.39
N HIS A 41 -1.85 -3.38 9.58
CA HIS A 41 -1.52 -4.25 10.71
C HIS A 41 -1.86 -3.60 12.07
N ILE A 42 -1.72 -2.27 12.20
CA ILE A 42 -2.05 -1.56 13.44
C ILE A 42 -3.56 -1.64 13.72
N VAL A 43 -4.40 -1.54 12.68
CA VAL A 43 -5.87 -1.57 12.80
C VAL A 43 -6.39 -2.99 12.99
N THR A 44 -5.80 -3.97 12.31
CA THR A 44 -6.32 -5.35 12.23
C THR A 44 -5.92 -6.21 13.42
N VAL A 45 -4.85 -5.85 14.15
CA VAL A 45 -4.46 -6.49 15.41
C VAL A 45 -5.49 -6.27 16.52
N ASN A 46 -6.24 -5.16 16.49
CA ASN A 46 -7.22 -4.87 17.54
C ASN A 46 -8.41 -5.84 17.48
N PRO A 47 -8.65 -6.66 18.53
CA PRO A 47 -9.70 -7.68 18.54
C PRO A 47 -11.12 -7.14 18.39
N LEU A 48 -11.35 -5.87 18.72
CA LEU A 48 -12.66 -5.21 18.60
C LEU A 48 -12.90 -4.66 17.19
N LEU A 49 -11.85 -4.18 16.52
CA LEU A 49 -11.96 -3.58 15.18
C LEU A 49 -12.12 -4.63 14.09
N SER A 50 -11.38 -5.73 14.16
CA SER A 50 -11.40 -6.76 13.10
C SER A 50 -12.81 -7.31 12.80
N PRO A 51 -13.62 -7.72 13.81
CA PRO A 51 -15.01 -8.16 13.58
C PRO A 51 -15.92 -7.03 13.06
N TYR A 52 -15.73 -5.80 13.53
CA TYR A 52 -16.52 -4.65 13.09
C TYR A 52 -16.23 -4.33 11.61
N MET A 53 -14.96 -4.20 11.25
CA MET A 53 -14.53 -3.95 9.85
C MET A 53 -15.03 -5.06 8.92
N THR A 54 -14.94 -6.33 9.34
CA THR A 54 -15.44 -7.47 8.56
C THR A 54 -16.94 -7.33 8.24
N LYS A 55 -17.76 -6.86 9.19
CA LYS A 55 -19.19 -6.64 8.96
C LYS A 55 -19.44 -5.48 8.00
N VAL A 56 -18.75 -4.37 8.19
CA VAL A 56 -18.91 -3.18 7.34
C VAL A 56 -18.51 -3.47 5.90
N VAL A 57 -17.36 -4.12 5.68
CA VAL A 57 -16.88 -4.49 4.33
C VAL A 57 -17.87 -5.39 3.59
N LYS A 58 -18.57 -6.29 4.29
CA LYS A 58 -19.64 -7.10 3.67
C LYS A 58 -20.81 -6.26 3.18
N MET A 59 -21.19 -5.23 3.92
CA MET A 59 -22.23 -4.29 3.50
C MET A 59 -21.79 -3.46 2.30
N TRP A 60 -20.53 -2.98 2.32
CA TRP A 60 -19.96 -2.13 1.28
C TRP A 60 -19.96 -2.74 -0.12
N ARG A 61 -19.92 -4.07 -0.25
CA ARG A 61 -20.11 -4.76 -1.54
C ARG A 61 -21.40 -4.36 -2.27
N LYS A 62 -22.45 -3.94 -1.55
CA LYS A 62 -23.71 -3.49 -2.13
C LYS A 62 -23.78 -1.99 -2.35
N LEU A 63 -22.90 -1.22 -1.71
CA LEU A 63 -22.92 0.25 -1.68
C LEU A 63 -21.83 0.89 -2.54
N GLY A 64 -21.04 0.10 -3.28
CA GLY A 64 -19.95 0.62 -4.12
C GLY A 64 -18.74 1.12 -3.31
N ALA A 65 -18.52 0.61 -2.09
CA ALA A 65 -17.37 0.99 -1.27
C ALA A 65 -16.33 -0.14 -1.20
N TRP A 66 -15.05 0.23 -1.25
CA TRP A 66 -13.92 -0.68 -1.31
C TRP A 66 -12.96 -0.39 -0.15
N LEU A 67 -12.58 -1.43 0.58
CA LEU A 67 -11.53 -1.35 1.60
C LEU A 67 -10.19 -1.80 1.00
N TRP A 68 -9.20 -0.92 1.03
CA TRP A 68 -7.82 -1.19 0.66
C TRP A 68 -6.96 -1.19 1.92
N LEU A 69 -6.23 -2.28 2.14
CA LEU A 69 -5.34 -2.44 3.29
C LEU A 69 -3.91 -2.57 2.77
N ALA A 70 -3.06 -1.61 3.10
CA ALA A 70 -1.63 -1.68 2.83
C ALA A 70 -0.91 -2.05 4.13
N THR A 71 -0.06 -3.07 4.08
CA THR A 71 0.74 -3.50 5.24
C THR A 71 2.05 -4.12 4.76
N GLN A 72 3.10 -3.95 5.56
CA GLN A 72 4.40 -4.58 5.34
C GLN A 72 4.54 -5.92 6.06
N ASN A 73 3.83 -6.08 7.19
CA ASN A 73 3.93 -7.25 8.04
C ASN A 73 2.57 -7.96 8.13
N LEU A 74 2.49 -9.18 7.56
CA LEU A 74 1.32 -10.05 7.67
C LEU A 74 1.44 -11.03 8.85
N LYS A 75 2.62 -11.20 9.43
CA LYS A 75 2.84 -12.08 10.59
C LYS A 75 2.01 -11.65 11.79
N ASP A 76 1.92 -10.34 12.00
CA ASP A 76 1.22 -9.74 13.14
C ASP A 76 -0.31 -9.82 13.02
N TYR A 77 -0.85 -10.21 11.85
CA TYR A 77 -2.29 -10.35 11.71
C TYR A 77 -2.81 -11.50 12.59
N PRO A 78 -3.80 -11.23 13.45
CA PRO A 78 -4.39 -12.26 14.29
C PRO A 78 -5.26 -13.18 13.44
N ASP A 79 -5.45 -14.43 13.88
CA ASP A 79 -6.24 -15.42 13.12
C ASP A 79 -7.69 -14.96 12.89
N VAL A 80 -8.23 -14.07 13.75
CA VAL A 80 -9.56 -13.47 13.53
C VAL A 80 -9.65 -12.62 12.25
N ALA A 81 -8.53 -12.07 11.76
CA ALA A 81 -8.46 -11.30 10.53
C ALA A 81 -8.47 -12.19 9.27
N GLU A 82 -8.28 -13.51 9.41
CA GLU A 82 -8.34 -14.47 8.30
C GLU A 82 -9.64 -14.36 7.52
N LYS A 83 -10.77 -14.24 8.23
CA LYS A 83 -12.08 -14.09 7.59
C LYS A 83 -12.18 -12.86 6.71
N MET A 84 -11.54 -11.75 7.13
CA MET A 84 -11.53 -10.51 6.37
C MET A 84 -10.61 -10.62 5.16
N LEU A 85 -9.41 -11.17 5.32
CA LEU A 85 -8.43 -11.31 4.26
C LEU A 85 -8.84 -12.34 3.20
N ASN A 86 -9.49 -13.43 3.59
CA ASN A 86 -10.04 -14.42 2.66
C ASN A 86 -11.15 -13.82 1.77
N MET A 87 -11.82 -12.75 2.23
CA MET A 87 -12.80 -12.02 1.40
C MET A 87 -12.15 -11.08 0.38
N ALA A 88 -10.84 -10.84 0.47
CA ALA A 88 -10.15 -9.91 -0.43
C ALA A 88 -10.18 -10.45 -1.87
N GLU A 89 -10.77 -9.67 -2.76
CA GLU A 89 -10.92 -10.03 -4.18
C GLU A 89 -9.62 -9.80 -4.96
N TRP A 90 -8.81 -8.86 -4.49
CA TRP A 90 -7.54 -8.46 -5.08
C TRP A 90 -6.45 -8.57 -4.04
N TRP A 91 -5.37 -9.25 -4.40
CA TRP A 91 -4.11 -9.23 -3.67
C TRP A 91 -3.07 -8.56 -4.56
N VAL A 92 -2.45 -7.49 -4.06
CA VAL A 92 -1.37 -6.78 -4.74
C VAL A 92 -0.12 -6.95 -3.88
N CYS A 93 0.76 -7.82 -4.33
CA CYS A 93 1.93 -8.25 -3.58
C CYS A 93 3.17 -7.66 -4.26
N LEU A 94 3.82 -6.68 -3.63
CA LEU A 94 5.11 -6.17 -4.12
C LEU A 94 6.24 -7.16 -3.81
N THR A 95 7.49 -6.78 -4.07
CA THR A 95 8.67 -7.57 -3.70
C THR A 95 8.65 -7.93 -2.22
N MET A 96 8.65 -9.23 -1.93
CA MET A 96 8.53 -9.75 -0.57
C MET A 96 9.54 -10.87 -0.29
N PRO A 97 10.07 -10.96 0.94
CA PRO A 97 10.90 -12.08 1.36
C PRO A 97 10.13 -13.41 1.28
N PRO A 98 10.82 -14.56 1.13
CA PRO A 98 10.17 -15.87 1.12
C PRO A 98 9.31 -16.18 2.36
N GLU A 99 9.66 -15.64 3.54
CA GLU A 99 8.85 -15.79 4.75
C GLU A 99 7.46 -15.14 4.61
N GLU A 100 7.37 -13.97 3.96
CA GLU A 100 6.09 -13.27 3.78
C GLU A 100 5.15 -14.00 2.80
N VAL A 101 5.71 -14.68 1.79
CA VAL A 101 4.92 -15.56 0.90
C VAL A 101 4.23 -16.67 1.70
N ASN A 102 4.93 -17.24 2.68
CA ASN A 102 4.34 -18.23 3.59
C ASN A 102 3.30 -17.62 4.52
N ASN A 103 3.47 -16.38 4.95
CA ASN A 103 2.47 -15.66 5.74
C ASN A 103 1.17 -15.41 4.94
N ILE A 104 1.28 -15.09 3.64
CA ILE A 104 0.11 -14.97 2.76
C ILE A 104 -0.62 -16.31 2.65
N ALA A 105 0.13 -17.41 2.58
CA ALA A 105 -0.43 -18.75 2.49
C ALA A 105 -1.34 -19.13 3.69
N ARG A 106 -1.22 -18.42 4.83
CA ARG A 106 -2.16 -18.55 5.97
C ARG A 106 -3.57 -18.04 5.64
N PHE A 107 -3.67 -17.02 4.79
CA PHE A 107 -4.92 -16.29 4.53
C PHE A 107 -5.49 -16.55 3.13
N LYS A 108 -4.65 -17.00 2.19
CA LYS A 108 -5.01 -17.33 0.82
C LYS A 108 -4.31 -18.63 0.42
N ALA A 109 -5.08 -19.64 0.00
CA ALA A 109 -4.49 -20.82 -0.61
C ALA A 109 -3.78 -20.42 -1.91
N LEU A 110 -2.46 -20.59 -1.95
CA LEU A 110 -1.61 -20.30 -3.10
C LEU A 110 -1.17 -21.62 -3.76
N THR A 111 -1.25 -21.70 -5.09
CA THR A 111 -0.62 -22.80 -5.84
C THR A 111 0.91 -22.62 -5.86
N GLU A 112 1.64 -23.68 -6.22
CA GLU A 112 3.10 -23.60 -6.33
C GLU A 112 3.54 -22.63 -7.44
N GLU A 113 2.77 -22.52 -8.52
CA GLU A 113 3.02 -21.54 -9.59
C GLU A 113 2.82 -20.11 -9.08
N GLN A 114 1.78 -19.86 -8.30
CA GLN A 114 1.54 -18.53 -7.71
C GLN A 114 2.65 -18.14 -6.74
N LYS A 115 3.14 -19.08 -5.92
CA LYS A 115 4.31 -18.86 -5.07
C LYS A 115 5.56 -18.55 -5.88
N ALA A 116 5.80 -19.29 -6.96
CA ALA A 116 6.94 -19.06 -7.85
C ALA A 116 6.89 -17.66 -8.48
N VAL A 117 5.71 -17.21 -8.93
CA VAL A 117 5.53 -15.87 -9.50
C VAL A 117 5.74 -14.79 -8.44
N LEU A 118 5.22 -14.96 -7.21
CA LEU A 118 5.46 -14.04 -6.08
C LEU A 118 6.95 -13.89 -5.77
N LEU A 119 7.70 -14.99 -5.77
CA LEU A 119 9.14 -15.01 -5.52
C LEU A 119 9.98 -14.46 -6.68
N SER A 120 9.41 -14.39 -7.89
CA SER A 120 10.10 -13.85 -9.07
C SER A 120 10.13 -12.33 -9.14
N ALA A 121 9.26 -11.64 -8.38
CA ALA A 121 9.16 -10.18 -8.42
C ALA A 121 10.45 -9.53 -7.91
N GLY A 122 11.05 -8.68 -8.75
CA GLY A 122 12.28 -7.95 -8.45
C GLY A 122 12.07 -6.45 -8.23
N LYS A 123 13.13 -5.81 -7.74
CA LYS A 123 13.22 -4.34 -7.62
C LYS A 123 14.56 -3.88 -8.13
N LEU A 124 14.55 -2.82 -8.93
CA LEU A 124 15.75 -2.06 -9.28
C LEU A 124 15.67 -0.70 -8.61
N SER A 125 16.54 -0.47 -7.63
CA SER A 125 16.53 0.76 -6.82
C SER A 125 16.63 1.99 -7.73
N GLY A 126 15.80 2.99 -7.45
CA GLY A 126 15.73 4.21 -8.25
C GLY A 126 15.16 4.03 -9.66
N CYS A 127 14.67 2.85 -10.06
CA CYS A 127 14.11 2.59 -11.40
C CYS A 127 12.67 2.06 -11.36
N TYR A 128 12.49 0.83 -10.88
CA TYR A 128 11.18 0.18 -10.84
C TYR A 128 11.08 -0.81 -9.69
N THR A 129 9.83 -1.08 -9.30
CA THR A 129 9.48 -2.17 -8.39
C THR A 129 8.47 -3.06 -9.08
N GLU A 130 8.68 -4.37 -9.04
CA GLU A 130 7.72 -5.34 -9.54
C GLU A 130 6.80 -5.80 -8.41
N GLY A 131 5.65 -6.31 -8.83
CA GLY A 131 4.72 -6.96 -7.95
C GLY A 131 3.86 -7.94 -8.71
N VAL A 132 3.07 -8.70 -7.99
CA VAL A 132 2.13 -9.68 -8.53
C VAL A 132 0.74 -9.27 -8.10
N VAL A 133 -0.16 -9.23 -9.07
CA VAL A 133 -1.59 -9.12 -8.80
C VAL A 133 -2.19 -10.52 -8.85
N LEU A 134 -2.91 -10.91 -7.79
CA LEU A 134 -3.67 -12.15 -7.72
C LEU A 134 -5.14 -11.80 -7.47
N ALA A 135 -5.97 -12.03 -8.48
CA ALA A 135 -7.40 -11.85 -8.45
C ALA A 135 -8.09 -12.95 -9.26
N LYS A 136 -9.40 -13.14 -9.07
CA LYS A 136 -10.15 -14.25 -9.69
C LYS A 136 -10.01 -14.36 -11.22
N LYS A 137 -9.80 -13.23 -11.91
CA LYS A 137 -9.69 -13.16 -13.37
C LYS A 137 -8.31 -12.76 -13.88
N VAL A 138 -7.40 -12.37 -12.99
CA VAL A 138 -6.11 -11.79 -13.36
C VAL A 138 -5.05 -12.29 -12.38
N GLU A 139 -4.07 -12.99 -12.91
CA GLU A 139 -2.86 -13.40 -12.21
C GLU A 139 -1.67 -12.96 -13.07
N ALA A 140 -0.98 -11.91 -12.66
CA ALA A 140 0.04 -11.28 -13.50
C ALA A 140 1.14 -10.63 -12.68
N LEU A 141 2.37 -10.74 -13.19
CA LEU A 141 3.48 -9.87 -12.81
C LEU A 141 3.24 -8.50 -13.43
N PHE A 142 3.35 -7.45 -12.64
CA PHE A 142 3.32 -6.06 -13.09
C PHE A 142 4.58 -5.33 -12.63
N ARG A 143 4.91 -4.25 -13.34
CA ARG A 143 6.05 -3.39 -13.03
C ARG A 143 5.59 -1.97 -12.82
N VAL A 144 5.91 -1.40 -11.67
CA VAL A 144 5.68 0.01 -11.36
C VAL A 144 6.92 0.80 -11.72
N VAL A 145 6.79 1.68 -12.71
CA VAL A 145 7.84 2.60 -13.16
C VAL A 145 7.40 4.03 -12.83
N PRO A 146 7.64 4.50 -11.59
CA PRO A 146 7.19 5.82 -11.18
C PRO A 146 8.04 6.91 -11.86
N PRO A 147 7.41 8.02 -12.30
CA PRO A 147 8.13 9.24 -12.64
C PRO A 147 9.17 9.63 -11.58
N SER A 148 10.33 10.11 -12.01
CA SER A 148 11.47 10.37 -11.12
C SER A 148 11.16 11.39 -10.02
N ILE A 149 10.25 12.33 -10.28
CA ILE A 149 9.78 13.28 -9.28
C ILE A 149 9.04 12.60 -8.12
N TYR A 150 8.22 11.59 -8.36
CA TYR A 150 7.52 10.88 -7.29
C TYR A 150 8.51 10.12 -6.39
N LEU A 151 9.56 9.54 -6.98
CA LEU A 151 10.63 8.95 -6.18
C LEU A 151 11.34 10.03 -5.36
N ALA A 152 11.79 11.12 -6.00
CA ALA A 152 12.53 12.18 -5.31
C ALA A 152 11.75 12.78 -4.12
N LEU A 153 10.43 12.90 -4.24
CA LEU A 153 9.56 13.36 -3.15
C LEU A 153 9.34 12.29 -2.07
N GLY A 154 9.20 11.03 -2.46
CA GLY A 154 8.99 9.90 -1.55
C GLY A 154 10.26 9.39 -0.85
N MET A 155 11.44 9.88 -1.25
CA MET A 155 12.73 9.54 -0.65
C MET A 155 12.80 10.05 0.80
N THR A 156 12.78 9.13 1.76
CA THR A 156 12.78 9.43 3.20
C THR A 156 13.96 8.82 3.95
N GLU A 157 14.82 8.05 3.28
CA GLU A 157 15.97 7.42 3.92
C GLU A 157 17.01 8.45 4.36
N LYS A 158 17.82 8.08 5.35
CA LYS A 158 18.80 9.00 5.96
C LYS A 158 19.78 9.57 4.93
N GLU A 159 20.28 8.73 4.03
CA GLU A 159 21.22 9.12 2.98
C GLU A 159 20.55 10.03 1.95
N GLU A 160 19.30 9.75 1.58
CA GLU A 160 18.53 10.53 0.62
C GLU A 160 18.20 11.94 1.17
N LYS A 161 17.84 12.01 2.46
CA LYS A 161 17.66 13.29 3.18
C LYS A 161 18.97 14.08 3.24
N ALA A 162 20.10 13.41 3.42
CA ALA A 162 21.41 14.04 3.44
C ALA A 162 21.79 14.59 2.06
N GLU A 163 21.55 13.83 0.98
CA GLU A 163 21.73 14.29 -0.41
C GLU A 163 20.87 15.52 -0.70
N ARG A 164 19.58 15.47 -0.35
CA ARG A 164 18.68 16.61 -0.56
C ARG A 164 19.17 17.86 0.19
N ARG A 165 19.62 17.70 1.44
CA ARG A 165 20.19 18.80 2.24
C ARG A 165 21.48 19.36 1.64
N ALA A 166 22.33 18.51 1.04
CA ALA A 166 23.53 18.96 0.35
C ALA A 166 23.18 19.79 -0.89
N LEU A 167 22.22 19.34 -1.70
CA LEU A 167 21.74 20.08 -2.87
C LEU A 167 21.15 21.45 -2.50
N MET A 168 20.36 21.52 -1.43
CA MET A 168 19.85 22.80 -0.91
C MET A 168 20.96 23.79 -0.58
N LYS A 169 22.07 23.31 0.04
CA LYS A 169 23.21 24.18 0.38
C LYS A 169 23.97 24.65 -0.85
N VAL A 170 24.19 23.75 -1.82
CA VAL A 170 24.95 24.06 -3.05
C VAL A 170 24.18 25.01 -3.96
N HIS A 171 22.88 24.79 -4.12
CA HIS A 171 22.03 25.58 -5.03
C HIS A 171 21.29 26.73 -4.35
N GLN A 172 21.44 26.87 -3.02
CA GLN A 172 20.72 27.86 -2.20
C GLN A 172 19.21 27.84 -2.45
N CYS A 173 18.62 26.64 -2.54
CA CYS A 173 17.24 26.43 -2.95
C CYS A 173 16.38 25.79 -1.85
N SER A 174 15.07 25.80 -2.07
CA SER A 174 14.09 25.13 -1.21
C SER A 174 14.20 23.61 -1.27
N GLU A 175 13.57 22.93 -0.31
CA GLU A 175 13.54 21.45 -0.30
C GLU A 175 12.85 20.88 -1.55
N LEU A 176 11.78 21.54 -2.01
CA LEU A 176 11.07 21.15 -3.23
C LEU A 176 11.95 21.28 -4.47
N GLU A 177 12.67 22.40 -4.60
CA GLU A 177 13.60 22.60 -5.71
C GLU A 177 14.75 21.57 -5.68
N ALA A 178 15.28 21.27 -4.49
CA ALA A 178 16.27 20.21 -4.32
C ALA A 178 15.72 18.84 -4.76
N ALA A 179 14.44 18.53 -4.49
CA ALA A 179 13.80 17.32 -5.01
C ALA A 179 13.73 17.31 -6.56
N PHE A 180 13.51 18.46 -7.22
CA PHE A 180 13.61 18.54 -8.69
C PHE A 180 15.03 18.31 -9.21
N HIS A 181 16.07 18.70 -8.45
CA HIS A 181 17.45 18.34 -8.81
C HIS A 181 17.70 16.84 -8.71
N VAL A 182 17.22 16.18 -7.65
CA VAL A 182 17.28 14.71 -7.50
C VAL A 182 16.52 14.02 -8.63
N ALA A 183 15.31 14.49 -8.96
CA ALA A 183 14.50 13.93 -10.05
C ALA A 183 15.23 14.00 -11.39
N ARG A 184 15.81 15.15 -11.74
CA ARG A 184 16.61 15.31 -12.97
C ARG A 184 17.84 14.40 -13.00
N LYS A 185 18.50 14.20 -11.85
CA LYS A 185 19.61 13.24 -11.73
C LYS A 185 19.12 11.81 -11.99
N LEU A 186 17.97 11.42 -11.44
CA LEU A 186 17.36 10.12 -11.71
C LEU A 186 16.99 9.96 -13.19
N ASP A 187 16.40 10.96 -13.82
CA ASP A 187 16.07 10.93 -15.25
C ASP A 187 17.31 10.69 -16.11
N ARG A 188 18.42 11.37 -15.82
CA ARG A 188 19.71 11.13 -16.50
C ARG A 188 20.20 9.70 -16.30
N LEU A 189 20.16 9.18 -15.08
CA LEU A 189 20.58 7.81 -14.77
C LEU A 189 19.69 6.75 -15.44
N ARG A 190 18.42 7.09 -15.67
CA ARG A 190 17.44 6.24 -16.35
C ARG A 190 17.47 6.36 -17.87
N GLY A 191 18.30 7.25 -18.42
CA GLY A 191 18.35 7.53 -19.86
C GLY A 191 17.10 8.23 -20.39
N LEU A 192 16.36 8.96 -19.53
CA LEU A 192 15.15 9.71 -19.88
C LEU A 192 15.42 11.18 -20.22
N ALA A 193 16.63 11.66 -19.95
CA ALA A 193 17.03 12.99 -20.36
C ALA A 193 17.49 12.93 -21.84
N ASP A 194 16.73 13.55 -22.74
CA ASP A 194 17.24 13.92 -24.05
C ASP A 194 18.47 14.81 -23.86
N GLY A 195 19.49 14.62 -24.69
CA GLY A 195 20.76 15.34 -24.59
C GLY A 195 20.55 16.85 -24.54
N GLU A 196 20.88 17.45 -23.41
CA GLU A 196 21.25 18.87 -23.26
C GLU A 196 22.76 19.00 -23.08
#